data_AF-A0A4W5KHV5-F1
#
_entry.id   AF-A0A4W5KHV5-F1
#
_cell.length_a   1.000
_cell.length_b   1.000
_cell.length_c   1.000
_cell.angle_alpha   90.00
_cell.angle_beta   90.00
_cell.angle_gamma   90.00
#
_symmetry.space_group_name_H-M   'P 1'
#
loop_
_entity.id
_entity.type
_entity.pdbx_description
1 polymer ?
#
loop_
_entity_poly.entity_id
_entity_poly.type
_entity_poly.pdbx_seq_one_letter_code
_entity_poly.pdbx_strand_id
1 'polypeptide(L)'
;MSHFVMFVFFCPCLQEVNGITAALAEELFHKGEQLLVAGEVFTLCPLQLYAITQQLKLAKPTCSNGDAKADLGHILDFTCRLKYLKITGTRGEVGTSNIQEDSLTFDLSVFKALLQIEISDCNSAHIMGLPSLKPCLVTLSVHHSAASMMDVLVPEACESPQWVAEGAPTDCPVTTIIPTWKTLTTLDMSHNHIGCIDNSVKLIPKVEFLDLSSNELSVVENLQHLYNLIHLDLSYNMLTVLEGVHTKLGNIQTLNLAGNRLVSLAGLTKLYSLVNLDLSSNKLGQVG
;
A
#
# COMPACT_ATOMS: atom_id res chain seq x y z
N MET A 1 -41.31 20.35 5.21
CA MET A 1 -40.11 21.06 4.75
C MET A 1 -38.90 20.35 5.33
N SER A 2 -38.20 19.60 4.48
CA SER A 2 -37.04 18.78 4.86
C SER A 2 -35.86 19.69 5.18
N HIS A 3 -35.29 19.56 6.38
CA HIS A 3 -34.04 20.21 6.74
C HIS A 3 -32.90 19.47 6.02
N PHE A 4 -32.31 20.14 5.04
CA PHE A 4 -31.01 19.79 4.47
C PHE A 4 -29.94 20.02 5.56
N VAL A 5 -29.50 18.96 6.22
CA VAL A 5 -28.26 18.99 7.00
C VAL A 5 -27.13 18.81 6.00
N MET A 6 -26.56 19.92 5.56
CA MET A 6 -25.30 19.95 4.82
C MET A 6 -24.21 19.53 5.80
N PHE A 7 -23.76 18.28 5.72
CA PHE A 7 -22.53 17.84 6.38
C PHE A 7 -21.37 18.63 5.79
N VAL A 8 -20.98 19.71 6.45
CA VAL A 8 -19.74 20.42 6.15
C VAL A 8 -18.63 19.59 6.77
N PHE A 9 -17.96 18.80 5.94
CA PHE A 9 -16.72 18.11 6.28
C PHE A 9 -15.68 19.17 6.69
N PHE A 10 -15.27 19.18 7.95
CA PHE A 10 -14.32 20.17 8.46
C PHE A 10 -12.88 19.68 8.22
N CYS A 11 -12.19 20.38 7.33
CA CYS A 11 -10.74 20.33 7.23
C CYS A 11 -10.13 20.82 8.57
N PRO A 12 -9.08 20.17 9.11
CA PRO A 12 -8.45 20.61 10.36
C PRO A 12 -8.08 22.10 10.27
N CYS A 13 -8.34 22.87 11.32
CA CYS A 13 -8.02 24.29 11.28
C CYS A 13 -6.49 24.49 11.28
N LEU A 14 -6.01 25.60 10.70
CA LEU A 14 -4.57 25.87 10.58
C LEU A 14 -3.84 25.82 11.95
N GLN A 15 -4.53 26.15 13.04
CA GLN A 15 -3.98 26.13 14.38
C GLN A 15 -3.77 24.69 14.91
N GLU A 16 -4.70 23.77 14.64
CA GLU A 16 -4.54 22.34 14.95
C GLU A 16 -3.38 21.75 14.16
N VAL A 17 -3.29 22.05 12.86
CA VAL A 17 -2.18 21.62 12.00
C VAL A 17 -0.83 22.07 12.55
N ASN A 18 -0.72 23.35 12.96
CA ASN A 18 0.50 23.88 13.58
C ASN A 18 0.85 23.15 14.88
N GLY A 19 -0.15 22.91 15.75
CA GLY A 19 0.05 22.24 17.04
C GLY A 19 0.52 20.79 16.88
N ILE A 20 -0.06 20.05 15.94
CA ILE A 20 0.31 18.66 15.64
C ILE A 20 1.75 18.59 15.12
N THR A 21 2.12 19.46 14.18
CA THR A 21 3.50 19.48 13.66
C THR A 21 4.50 19.95 14.70
N ALA A 22 4.15 20.89 15.58
CA ALA A 22 5.04 21.34 16.64
C ALA A 22 5.30 20.24 17.68
N ALA A 23 4.26 19.51 18.10
CA ALA A 23 4.41 18.39 19.02
C ALA A 23 5.26 17.26 18.42
N LEU A 24 5.05 16.95 17.14
CA LEU A 24 5.86 15.96 16.44
C LEU A 24 7.32 16.41 16.28
N ALA A 25 7.56 17.69 15.96
CA ALA A 25 8.91 18.24 15.86
C ALA A 25 9.65 18.16 17.20
N GLU A 26 8.98 18.48 18.31
CA GLU A 26 9.58 18.39 19.65
C GLU A 26 9.90 16.93 20.04
N GLU A 27 9.03 15.98 19.71
CA GLU A 27 9.30 14.55 19.93
C GLU A 27 10.54 14.10 19.13
N LEU A 28 10.59 14.44 17.85
CA LEU A 28 11.69 14.06 16.96
C LEU A 28 12.99 14.78 17.29
N PHE A 29 12.93 16.00 17.83
CA PHE A 29 14.10 16.69 18.36
C PHE A 29 14.75 15.90 19.51
N HIS A 30 13.94 15.29 20.38
CA HIS A 30 14.44 14.56 21.54
C HIS A 30 14.82 13.10 21.23
N LYS A 31 14.08 12.44 20.34
CA LYS A 31 14.20 10.98 20.12
C LYS A 31 14.56 10.58 18.69
N GLY A 32 14.56 11.50 17.73
CA GLY A 32 14.68 11.20 16.30
C GLY A 32 15.93 10.40 15.94
N GLU A 33 17.12 10.85 16.36
CA GLU A 33 18.36 10.12 16.10
C GLU A 33 18.38 8.73 16.73
N GLN A 34 17.86 8.61 17.96
CA GLN A 34 17.80 7.32 18.64
C GLN A 34 16.90 6.34 17.87
N LEU A 35 15.73 6.78 17.42
CA LEU A 35 14.80 5.98 16.63
C LEU A 35 15.40 5.56 15.28
N LEU A 36 16.10 6.48 14.60
CA LEU A 36 16.78 6.20 13.32
C LEU A 36 17.91 5.17 13.47
N VAL A 37 18.71 5.28 14.54
CA VAL A 37 19.82 4.35 14.82
C VAL A 37 19.30 2.99 15.26
N ALA A 38 18.24 2.96 16.07
CA ALA A 38 17.61 1.71 16.50
C ALA A 38 16.95 0.95 15.34
N GLY A 39 16.57 1.66 14.27
CA GLY A 39 15.88 1.06 13.12
C GLY A 39 14.46 0.60 13.47
N GLU A 40 13.83 1.27 14.44
CA GLU A 40 12.48 0.95 14.87
C GLU A 40 11.44 1.36 13.82
N VAL A 41 10.31 0.65 13.80
CA VAL A 41 9.15 1.04 13.02
C VAL A 41 8.56 2.29 13.65
N PHE A 42 8.55 3.40 12.90
CA PHE A 42 7.90 4.62 13.35
C PHE A 42 6.46 4.64 12.87
N THR A 43 5.52 4.99 13.75
CA THR A 43 4.09 5.04 13.42
C THR A 43 3.61 6.48 13.26
N LEU A 44 2.91 6.75 12.17
CA LEU A 44 2.23 8.02 11.91
C LEU A 44 0.75 7.77 11.59
N CYS A 45 -0.14 8.65 12.04
CA CYS A 45 -1.52 8.62 11.58
C CYS A 45 -1.72 9.54 10.34
N PRO A 46 -2.79 9.32 9.55
CA PRO A 46 -3.13 10.19 8.42
C PRO A 46 -3.21 11.67 8.79
N LEU A 47 -3.70 12.01 9.99
CA LEU A 47 -3.78 13.40 10.45
C LEU A 47 -2.40 14.03 10.65
N GLN A 48 -1.42 13.30 11.19
CA GLN A 48 -0.04 13.80 11.31
C GLN A 48 0.60 14.01 9.93
N LEU A 49 0.43 13.06 9.02
CA LEU A 49 0.96 13.16 7.65
C LEU A 49 0.29 14.29 6.85
N TYR A 50 -1.03 14.46 7.03
CA TYR A 50 -1.76 15.59 6.49
C TYR A 50 -1.21 16.91 7.01
N ALA A 51 -0.98 17.03 8.33
CA ALA A 51 -0.45 18.24 8.94
C ALA A 51 0.96 18.58 8.39
N ILE A 52 1.84 17.58 8.26
CA ILE A 52 3.15 17.74 7.61
C ILE A 52 2.96 18.23 6.16
N THR A 53 2.08 17.59 5.40
CA THR A 53 1.80 17.93 4.00
C THR A 53 1.31 19.38 3.86
N GLN A 54 0.43 19.85 4.75
CA GLN A 54 -0.05 21.23 4.74
C GLN A 54 1.05 22.22 5.11
N GLN A 55 1.87 21.91 6.12
CA GLN A 55 2.99 22.78 6.49
C GLN A 55 3.97 22.98 5.34
N LEU A 56 4.30 21.91 4.61
CA LEU A 56 5.24 21.99 3.49
C LEU A 56 4.72 22.81 2.30
N LYS A 57 3.40 22.94 2.16
CA LYS A 57 2.78 23.83 1.17
C LYS A 57 2.86 25.30 1.57
N LEU A 58 2.90 25.58 2.87
CA LEU A 58 3.05 26.94 3.38
C LEU A 58 4.52 27.31 3.28
N ALA A 59 4.89 28.18 2.33
CA ALA A 59 6.24 28.71 2.15
C ALA A 59 6.69 29.65 3.29
N LYS A 60 6.40 29.29 4.54
CA LYS A 60 6.81 30.01 5.75
C LYS A 60 8.16 29.47 6.23
N PRO A 61 8.99 30.31 6.87
CA PRO A 61 10.18 29.83 7.57
C PRO A 61 9.79 28.78 8.60
N THR A 62 10.49 27.65 8.63
CA THR A 62 10.23 26.52 9.53
C THR A 62 10.37 26.91 11.01
N CYS A 63 11.11 27.99 11.29
CA CYS A 63 11.23 28.65 12.59
C CYS A 63 10.62 30.06 12.54
N SER A 64 9.31 30.21 12.76
CA SER A 64 8.67 31.54 12.83
C SER A 64 8.66 32.16 14.23
N ASN A 65 8.84 31.36 15.29
CA ASN A 65 8.71 31.81 16.68
C ASN A 65 10.00 31.75 17.52
N GLY A 66 11.15 31.38 16.93
CA GLY A 66 12.43 31.28 17.65
C GLY A 66 12.57 30.07 18.58
N ASP A 67 11.59 29.15 18.58
CA ASP A 67 11.67 27.87 19.29
C ASP A 67 12.33 26.81 18.40
N ALA A 68 13.62 26.57 18.62
CA ALA A 68 14.41 25.61 17.86
C ALA A 68 13.91 24.16 17.98
N LYS A 69 13.09 23.84 19.00
CA LYS A 69 12.52 22.50 19.19
C LYS A 69 11.33 22.22 18.27
N ALA A 70 10.58 23.26 17.92
CA ALA A 70 9.41 23.17 17.05
C ALA A 70 9.77 23.34 15.55
N ASP A 71 11.05 23.27 15.19
CA ASP A 71 11.51 23.43 13.82
C ASP A 71 11.05 22.24 12.96
N LEU A 72 10.31 22.53 11.88
CA LEU A 72 9.91 21.54 10.87
C LEU A 72 11.11 20.85 10.22
N GLY A 73 12.31 21.45 10.30
CA GLY A 73 13.57 20.83 9.88
C GLY A 73 13.84 19.48 10.54
N HIS A 74 13.47 19.29 11.81
CA HIS A 74 13.64 18.00 12.50
C HIS A 74 12.74 16.92 11.90
N ILE A 75 11.49 17.27 11.55
CA ILE A 75 10.57 16.37 10.86
C ILE A 75 11.12 16.01 9.49
N LEU A 76 11.61 16.99 8.73
CA LEU A 76 12.13 16.76 7.38
C LEU A 76 13.40 15.89 7.38
N ASP A 77 14.36 16.16 8.26
CA ASP A 77 15.56 15.31 8.39
C ASP A 77 15.18 13.87 8.76
N PHE A 78 14.31 13.73 9.77
CA PHE A 78 13.87 12.42 10.23
C PHE A 78 13.13 11.64 9.14
N THR A 79 12.12 12.24 8.50
CA THR A 79 11.33 11.60 7.43
C THR A 79 12.18 11.23 6.22
N CYS A 80 13.18 12.05 5.86
CA CYS A 80 14.10 11.73 4.76
C CYS A 80 14.95 10.48 5.04
N ARG A 81 15.28 10.23 6.31
CA ARG A 81 16.18 9.14 6.75
C ARG A 81 15.44 7.90 7.28
N LEU A 82 14.15 8.02 7.54
CA LEU A 82 13.33 6.93 8.09
C LEU A 82 13.30 5.74 7.12
N LYS A 83 13.50 4.53 7.68
CA LYS A 83 13.54 3.28 6.90
C LYS A 83 12.27 2.44 7.02
N TYR A 84 11.59 2.51 8.16
CA TYR A 84 10.45 1.66 8.49
C TYR A 84 9.30 2.55 8.97
N LEU A 85 8.22 2.59 8.20
CA LEU A 85 7.05 3.42 8.50
C LEU A 85 5.81 2.55 8.59
N LYS A 86 5.00 2.79 9.62
CA LYS A 86 3.64 2.26 9.72
C LYS A 86 2.67 3.43 9.72
N ILE A 87 1.68 3.36 8.85
CA ILE A 87 0.58 4.31 8.76
C ILE A 87 -0.68 3.58 9.18
N THR A 88 -1.31 4.03 10.25
CA THR A 88 -2.55 3.45 10.74
C THR A 88 -3.57 4.54 10.86
N GLY A 89 -4.56 4.50 9.97
CA GLY A 89 -5.74 5.34 10.06
C GLY A 89 -6.73 4.80 11.09
N THR A 90 -7.88 5.44 11.15
CA THR A 90 -8.93 5.12 12.11
C THR A 90 -10.25 4.95 11.37
N ARG A 91 -10.92 3.81 11.58
CA ARG A 91 -12.29 3.60 11.10
C ARG A 91 -13.29 4.28 12.04
N GLY A 92 -13.32 5.62 12.03
CA GLY A 92 -14.24 6.39 12.85
C GLY A 92 -13.73 7.77 13.25
N GLU A 93 -14.38 8.37 14.25
CA GLU A 93 -13.96 9.64 14.81
C GLU A 93 -12.64 9.47 15.60
N VAL A 94 -11.71 10.41 15.41
CA VAL A 94 -10.45 10.44 16.16
C VAL A 94 -10.71 11.04 17.54
N GLY A 95 -10.77 10.18 18.56
CA GLY A 95 -10.97 10.62 19.95
C GLY A 95 -12.34 11.23 20.18
N THR A 96 -12.41 12.54 20.47
CA THR A 96 -13.66 13.32 20.60
C THR A 96 -13.88 14.29 19.44
N SER A 97 -13.03 14.22 18.40
CA SER A 97 -13.05 15.14 17.28
C SER A 97 -13.76 14.52 16.09
N ASN A 98 -14.62 15.29 15.43
CA ASN A 98 -15.35 14.89 14.22
C ASN A 98 -14.45 14.79 12.97
N ILE A 99 -13.13 14.68 13.14
CA ILE A 99 -12.18 14.60 12.02
C ILE A 99 -12.23 13.18 11.46
N GLN A 100 -12.52 13.09 10.16
CA GLN A 100 -12.48 11.83 9.42
C GLN A 100 -11.12 11.69 8.73
N GLU A 101 -10.24 10.88 9.32
CA GLU A 101 -8.89 10.63 8.79
C GLU A 101 -8.91 10.04 7.37
N ASP A 102 -9.94 9.27 7.03
CA ASP A 102 -10.14 8.65 5.72
C ASP A 102 -10.25 9.65 4.55
N SER A 103 -10.54 10.92 4.85
CA SER A 103 -10.67 12.00 3.86
C SER A 103 -9.42 12.87 3.71
N LEU A 104 -8.42 12.67 4.56
CA LEU A 104 -7.24 13.53 4.62
C LEU A 104 -6.21 13.12 3.57
N THR A 105 -5.99 13.97 2.58
CA THR A 105 -4.93 13.78 1.58
C THR A 105 -3.55 14.12 2.16
N PHE A 106 -2.62 13.18 2.12
CA PHE A 106 -1.23 13.36 2.54
C PHE A 106 -0.24 12.85 1.50
N ASP A 107 1.00 13.35 1.56
CA ASP A 107 2.04 13.09 0.57
C ASP A 107 3.25 12.37 1.19
N LEU A 108 3.59 11.21 0.64
CA LEU A 108 4.73 10.39 1.05
C LEU A 108 6.04 10.78 0.37
N SER A 109 6.04 11.79 -0.50
CA SER A 109 7.22 12.20 -1.26
C SER A 109 8.38 12.69 -0.38
N VAL A 110 8.14 13.05 0.88
CA VAL A 110 9.19 13.44 1.83
C VAL A 110 10.07 12.27 2.25
N PHE A 111 9.56 11.04 2.17
CA PHE A 111 10.27 9.85 2.59
C PHE A 111 11.21 9.35 1.48
N LYS A 112 12.52 9.56 1.65
CA LYS A 112 13.52 9.26 0.61
C LYS A 112 14.27 7.94 0.82
N ALA A 113 14.26 7.40 2.04
CA ALA A 113 15.03 6.23 2.43
C ALA A 113 14.18 5.05 2.92
N LEU A 114 12.85 5.08 2.72
CA LEU A 114 11.98 3.99 3.16
C LEU A 114 12.31 2.68 2.46
N LEU A 115 12.47 1.64 3.27
CA LEU A 115 12.67 0.27 2.84
C LEU A 115 11.40 -0.56 3.08
N GLN A 116 10.63 -0.23 4.11
CA GLN A 116 9.37 -0.88 4.43
C GLN A 116 8.31 0.13 4.82
N ILE A 117 7.12 -0.07 4.28
CA ILE A 117 5.93 0.68 4.67
C ILE A 117 4.74 -0.27 4.86
N GLU A 118 4.02 -0.05 5.96
CA GLU A 118 2.72 -0.67 6.22
C GLU A 118 1.66 0.43 6.23
N ILE A 119 0.59 0.27 5.47
CA ILE A 119 -0.54 1.19 5.38
C ILE A 119 -1.79 0.41 5.77
N SER A 120 -2.51 0.88 6.77
CA SER A 120 -3.74 0.23 7.22
C SER A 120 -4.82 1.25 7.49
N ASP A 121 -6.05 0.92 7.09
CA ASP A 121 -7.26 1.70 7.40
C ASP A 121 -7.15 3.15 6.90
N CYS A 122 -6.52 3.32 5.73
CA CYS A 122 -6.42 4.58 5.00
C CYS A 122 -7.12 4.46 3.64
N ASN A 123 -7.72 5.51 3.11
CA ASN A 123 -8.19 5.48 1.72
C ASN A 123 -7.03 5.74 0.74
N SER A 124 -6.67 4.74 -0.08
CA SER A 124 -5.55 4.82 -1.04
C SER A 124 -5.64 6.01 -2.01
N ALA A 125 -6.86 6.46 -2.36
CA ALA A 125 -7.07 7.61 -3.24
C ALA A 125 -6.55 8.94 -2.65
N HIS A 126 -6.36 9.00 -1.33
CA HIS A 126 -5.83 10.16 -0.61
C HIS A 126 -4.33 10.06 -0.32
N ILE A 127 -3.66 8.99 -0.76
CA ILE A 127 -2.23 8.77 -0.53
C ILE A 127 -1.44 9.22 -1.77
N MET A 128 -0.80 10.38 -1.66
CA MET A 128 0.04 10.92 -2.73
C MET A 128 1.50 10.49 -2.55
N GLY A 129 2.28 10.54 -3.63
CA GLY A 129 3.72 10.35 -3.56
C GLY A 129 4.20 8.89 -3.42
N LEU A 130 3.31 7.90 -3.38
CA LEU A 130 3.67 6.47 -3.44
C LEU A 130 4.67 6.12 -4.57
N PRO A 131 4.53 6.66 -5.80
CA PRO A 131 5.48 6.37 -6.88
C PRO A 131 6.92 6.77 -6.58
N SER A 132 7.14 7.72 -5.66
CA SER A 132 8.49 8.14 -5.26
C SER A 132 9.26 7.05 -4.50
N LEU A 133 8.57 6.03 -3.97
CA LEU A 133 9.13 4.92 -3.21
C LEU A 133 9.58 3.75 -4.10
N LYS A 134 9.16 3.71 -5.37
CA LYS A 134 9.50 2.65 -6.35
C LYS A 134 11.00 2.30 -6.44
N PRO A 135 11.96 3.24 -6.31
CA PRO A 135 13.39 2.93 -6.42
C PRO A 135 14.00 2.15 -5.24
N CYS A 136 13.44 2.29 -4.03
CA CYS A 136 14.09 1.85 -2.78
C CYS A 136 13.24 0.89 -1.92
N LEU A 137 11.92 0.89 -2.08
CA LEU A 137 11.04 0.08 -1.23
C LEU A 137 11.24 -1.41 -1.47
N VAL A 138 11.40 -2.17 -0.40
CA VAL A 138 11.63 -3.63 -0.39
C VAL A 138 10.37 -4.37 0.05
N THR A 139 9.65 -3.80 1.02
CA THR A 139 8.42 -4.38 1.59
C THR A 139 7.29 -3.35 1.58
N LEU A 140 6.16 -3.73 0.99
CA LEU A 140 4.93 -2.92 0.97
C LEU A 140 3.79 -3.76 1.52
N SER A 141 3.17 -3.27 2.58
CA SER A 141 1.97 -3.86 3.17
C SER A 141 0.83 -2.84 3.11
N VAL A 142 -0.30 -3.23 2.55
CA VAL A 142 -1.51 -2.40 2.45
C VAL A 142 -2.70 -3.22 2.88
N HIS A 143 -3.44 -2.77 3.89
CA HIS A 143 -4.58 -3.48 4.45
C HIS A 143 -5.77 -2.55 4.57
N HIS A 144 -6.97 -3.04 4.24
CA HIS A 144 -8.21 -2.28 4.40
C HIS A 144 -8.20 -0.89 3.75
N SER A 145 -7.46 -0.77 2.64
CA SER A 145 -7.08 0.51 2.07
C SER A 145 -7.25 0.60 0.56
N ALA A 146 -7.39 -0.54 -0.13
CA ALA A 146 -7.44 -0.61 -1.58
C ALA A 146 -8.66 -1.40 -2.09
N ALA A 147 -9.18 -1.01 -3.25
CA ALA A 147 -10.19 -1.77 -4.00
C ALA A 147 -9.58 -2.49 -5.22
N SER A 148 -8.39 -2.08 -5.65
CA SER A 148 -7.62 -2.70 -6.74
C SER A 148 -6.12 -2.63 -6.46
N MET A 149 -5.34 -3.53 -7.05
CA MET A 149 -3.87 -3.45 -7.02
C MET A 149 -3.36 -2.17 -7.69
N MET A 150 -4.06 -1.69 -8.72
CA MET A 150 -3.75 -0.43 -9.41
C MET A 150 -3.77 0.78 -8.48
N ASP A 151 -4.68 0.82 -7.50
CA ASP A 151 -4.82 1.95 -6.57
C ASP A 151 -3.50 2.22 -5.80
N VAL A 152 -2.69 1.19 -5.62
CA VAL A 152 -1.45 1.23 -4.84
C VAL A 152 -0.21 1.18 -5.73
N LEU A 153 -0.19 0.28 -6.71
CA LEU A 153 0.99 0.04 -7.55
C LEU A 153 1.13 1.09 -8.66
N VAL A 154 0.00 1.70 -9.06
CA VAL A 154 -0.12 2.63 -10.19
C VAL A 154 -1.13 3.76 -9.90
N PRO A 155 -1.04 4.48 -8.77
CA PRO A 155 -2.00 5.56 -8.47
C PRO A 155 -2.03 6.63 -9.58
N GLU A 156 -0.92 6.82 -10.30
CA GLU A 156 -0.82 7.74 -11.43
C GLU A 156 -1.62 7.31 -12.69
N ALA A 157 -2.08 6.07 -12.78
CA ALA A 157 -2.85 5.59 -13.94
C ALA A 157 -4.29 6.14 -13.98
N CYS A 158 -4.81 6.67 -12.87
CA CYS A 158 -6.12 7.33 -12.85
C CYS A 158 -6.17 8.51 -13.83
N GLU A 159 -5.05 9.22 -14.00
CA GLU A 159 -4.92 10.36 -14.91
C GLU A 159 -4.65 9.95 -16.37
N SER A 160 -4.20 8.71 -16.60
CA SER A 160 -3.79 8.21 -17.92
C SER A 160 -4.00 6.69 -18.04
N PRO A 161 -5.14 6.25 -18.61
CA PRO A 161 -5.52 4.83 -18.63
C PRO A 161 -4.64 3.98 -19.57
N GLN A 162 -3.91 4.59 -20.49
CA GLN A 162 -2.96 3.90 -21.37
C GLN A 162 -1.54 4.04 -20.83
N TRP A 163 -1.06 2.98 -20.17
CA TRP A 163 0.29 2.92 -19.63
C TRP A 163 0.98 1.60 -19.96
N VAL A 164 2.31 1.62 -19.92
CA VAL A 164 3.19 0.46 -20.07
C VAL A 164 4.29 0.50 -19.03
N ALA A 165 4.68 -0.69 -18.56
CA ALA A 165 5.81 -0.81 -17.64
C ALA A 165 7.11 -0.37 -18.34
N GLU A 166 7.99 0.28 -17.59
CA GLU A 166 9.33 0.63 -18.04
C GLU A 166 10.08 -0.61 -18.56
N GLY A 167 10.61 -0.51 -19.78
CA GLY A 167 11.31 -1.60 -20.47
C GLY A 167 10.41 -2.53 -21.29
N ALA A 168 9.08 -2.32 -21.28
CA ALA A 168 8.18 -3.03 -22.20
C ALA A 168 8.29 -2.46 -23.64
N PRO A 169 8.14 -3.29 -24.68
CA PRO A 169 8.09 -2.81 -26.06
C PRO A 169 6.86 -1.91 -26.28
N THR A 170 7.06 -0.75 -26.92
CA THR A 170 6.00 0.22 -27.19
C THR A 170 5.83 0.44 -28.69
N ASP A 171 4.71 -0.02 -29.24
CA ASP A 171 4.32 0.28 -30.63
C ASP A 171 3.50 1.59 -30.75
N CYS A 172 3.10 2.18 -29.62
CA CYS A 172 2.26 3.37 -29.56
C CYS A 172 3.00 4.57 -28.91
N PRO A 173 3.05 5.73 -29.57
CA PRO A 173 3.76 6.91 -29.06
C PRO A 173 3.02 7.69 -27.96
N VAL A 174 1.76 7.36 -27.66
CA VAL A 174 0.88 8.10 -26.70
C VAL A 174 0.79 7.38 -25.35
N THR A 175 1.58 6.33 -25.13
CA THR A 175 1.48 5.50 -23.93
C THR A 175 2.40 6.01 -22.83
N THR A 176 1.86 6.24 -21.63
CA THR A 176 2.65 6.67 -20.47
C THR A 176 3.54 5.53 -20.00
N ILE A 177 4.85 5.78 -19.89
CA ILE A 177 5.80 4.80 -19.35
C ILE A 177 5.84 4.94 -17.84
N ILE A 178 5.53 3.86 -17.13
CA ILE A 178 5.49 3.82 -15.67
C ILE A 178 6.70 3.04 -15.14
N PRO A 179 7.51 3.63 -14.25
CA PRO A 179 8.63 2.94 -13.63
C PRO A 179 8.20 1.70 -12.86
N THR A 180 9.01 0.66 -12.93
CA THR A 180 8.83 -0.56 -12.13
C THR A 180 9.34 -0.36 -10.70
N TRP A 181 8.78 -1.12 -9.75
CA TRP A 181 9.28 -1.24 -8.38
C TRP A 181 10.61 -1.98 -8.41
N LYS A 182 11.72 -1.25 -8.23
CA LYS A 182 13.08 -1.72 -8.54
C LYS A 182 13.62 -2.73 -7.55
N THR A 183 13.12 -2.72 -6.32
CA THR A 183 13.63 -3.48 -5.18
C THR A 183 12.56 -4.24 -4.42
N LEU A 184 11.28 -4.10 -4.78
CA LEU A 184 10.18 -4.70 -4.05
C LEU A 184 10.21 -6.23 -4.20
N THR A 185 10.40 -6.92 -3.07
CA THR A 185 10.44 -8.39 -3.00
C THR A 185 9.25 -8.96 -2.23
N THR A 186 8.64 -8.17 -1.34
CA THR A 186 7.51 -8.57 -0.51
C THR A 186 6.38 -7.58 -0.71
N LEU A 187 5.24 -8.09 -1.19
CA LEU A 187 4.01 -7.34 -1.31
C LEU A 187 2.90 -8.06 -0.55
N ASP A 188 2.35 -7.37 0.44
CA ASP A 188 1.19 -7.83 1.19
C ASP A 188 0.03 -6.86 0.91
N MET A 189 -1.01 -7.36 0.27
CA MET A 189 -2.26 -6.65 0.02
C MET A 189 -3.44 -7.44 0.59
N SER A 190 -3.21 -8.17 1.68
CA SER A 190 -4.25 -8.92 2.39
C SER A 190 -5.29 -8.00 3.00
N HIS A 191 -6.49 -8.52 3.23
CA HIS A 191 -7.60 -7.81 3.87
C HIS A 191 -8.03 -6.53 3.13
N ASN A 192 -8.11 -6.59 1.80
CA ASN A 192 -8.63 -5.51 0.96
C ASN A 192 -9.89 -5.95 0.21
N HIS A 193 -10.38 -5.10 -0.70
CA HIS A 193 -11.53 -5.38 -1.57
C HIS A 193 -11.10 -5.68 -3.01
N ILE A 194 -9.95 -6.35 -3.19
CA ILE A 194 -9.39 -6.59 -4.52
C ILE A 194 -10.16 -7.72 -5.22
N GLY A 195 -10.84 -7.37 -6.32
CA GLY A 195 -11.64 -8.32 -7.10
C GLY A 195 -10.85 -9.09 -8.18
N CYS A 196 -9.70 -8.56 -8.62
CA CYS A 196 -8.86 -9.20 -9.64
C CYS A 196 -7.37 -8.87 -9.48
N ILE A 197 -6.51 -9.75 -10.00
CA ILE A 197 -5.07 -9.53 -10.12
C ILE A 197 -4.83 -8.83 -11.47
N ASP A 198 -4.85 -7.51 -11.49
CA ASP A 198 -4.81 -6.73 -12.74
C ASP A 198 -3.39 -6.61 -13.36
N ASN A 199 -3.26 -5.83 -14.44
CA ASN A 199 -2.00 -5.68 -15.17
C ASN A 199 -0.89 -4.95 -14.39
N SER A 200 -1.19 -4.32 -13.25
CA SER A 200 -0.19 -3.63 -12.40
C SER A 200 0.92 -4.57 -11.92
N VAL A 201 0.68 -5.88 -11.86
CA VAL A 201 1.69 -6.89 -11.54
C VAL A 201 2.94 -6.84 -12.43
N LYS A 202 2.83 -6.28 -13.65
CA LYS A 202 3.98 -6.05 -14.54
C LYS A 202 5.02 -5.10 -13.95
N LEU A 203 4.63 -4.28 -12.97
CA LEU A 203 5.50 -3.31 -12.34
C LEU A 203 6.28 -3.87 -11.15
N ILE A 204 5.97 -5.08 -10.70
CA ILE A 204 6.59 -5.72 -9.52
C ILE A 204 7.30 -7.04 -9.87
N PRO A 205 8.12 -7.10 -10.94
CA PRO A 205 8.65 -8.36 -11.46
C PRO A 205 9.60 -9.10 -10.50
N LYS A 206 10.09 -8.43 -9.46
CA LYS A 206 11.02 -8.98 -8.46
C LYS A 206 10.33 -9.55 -7.21
N VAL A 207 9.01 -9.46 -7.12
CA VAL A 207 8.29 -9.96 -5.94
C VAL A 207 8.44 -11.48 -5.83
N GLU A 208 8.88 -11.91 -4.65
CA GLU A 208 9.09 -13.31 -4.25
C GLU A 208 7.96 -13.79 -3.31
N PHE A 209 7.40 -12.86 -2.53
CA PHE A 209 6.32 -13.10 -1.57
C PHE A 209 5.15 -12.19 -1.89
N LEU A 210 4.01 -12.78 -2.27
CA LEU A 210 2.77 -12.07 -2.54
C LEU A 210 1.65 -12.62 -1.64
N ASP A 211 1.13 -11.76 -0.78
CA ASP A 211 -0.08 -12.05 0.00
C ASP A 211 -1.26 -11.26 -0.56
N LEU A 212 -2.28 -11.98 -1.01
CA LEU A 212 -3.56 -11.46 -1.48
C LEU A 212 -4.71 -12.14 -0.73
N SER A 213 -4.45 -12.67 0.46
CA SER A 213 -5.44 -13.34 1.29
C SER A 213 -6.55 -12.39 1.75
N SER A 214 -7.72 -12.94 2.08
CA SER A 214 -8.86 -12.15 2.56
C SER A 214 -9.25 -11.01 1.62
N ASN A 215 -9.38 -11.32 0.33
CA ASN A 215 -9.83 -10.42 -0.73
C ASN A 215 -11.06 -11.03 -1.45
N GLU A 216 -11.44 -10.46 -2.59
CA GLU A 216 -12.64 -10.84 -3.35
C GLU A 216 -12.29 -11.54 -4.68
N LEU A 217 -11.08 -12.13 -4.77
CA LEU A 217 -10.58 -12.74 -6.00
C LEU A 217 -11.42 -13.95 -6.41
N SER A 218 -11.89 -13.94 -7.66
CA SER A 218 -12.66 -15.05 -8.24
C SER A 218 -11.85 -15.88 -9.25
N VAL A 219 -10.77 -15.30 -9.79
CA VAL A 219 -9.89 -15.93 -10.79
C VAL A 219 -8.44 -15.56 -10.48
N VAL A 220 -7.52 -16.50 -10.73
CA VAL A 220 -6.07 -16.25 -10.68
C VAL A 220 -5.59 -15.87 -12.09
N GLU A 221 -5.14 -14.64 -12.30
CA GLU A 221 -4.70 -14.12 -13.59
C GLU A 221 -3.45 -13.24 -13.49
N ASN A 222 -2.83 -12.92 -14.62
CA ASN A 222 -1.68 -12.02 -14.76
C ASN A 222 -0.38 -12.37 -14.01
N LEU A 223 -0.36 -13.42 -13.19
CA LEU A 223 0.81 -13.85 -12.43
C LEU A 223 1.97 -14.38 -13.29
N GLN A 224 1.77 -14.60 -14.60
CA GLN A 224 2.86 -14.99 -15.52
C GLN A 224 4.00 -13.96 -15.59
N HIS A 225 3.79 -12.74 -15.10
CA HIS A 225 4.79 -11.68 -15.04
C HIS A 225 5.69 -11.76 -13.80
N LEU A 226 5.32 -12.53 -12.78
CA LEU A 226 6.06 -12.66 -11.52
C LEU A 226 6.95 -13.90 -11.53
N TYR A 227 7.99 -13.88 -12.36
CA TYR A 227 8.88 -15.02 -12.58
C TYR A 227 9.73 -15.41 -11.35
N ASN A 228 9.88 -14.48 -10.40
CA ASN A 228 10.56 -14.69 -9.12
C ASN A 228 9.62 -15.14 -8.00
N LEU A 229 8.32 -15.28 -8.24
CA LEU A 229 7.37 -15.58 -7.17
C LEU A 229 7.59 -17.00 -6.61
N ILE A 230 7.82 -17.10 -5.30
CA ILE A 230 8.10 -18.34 -4.57
C ILE A 230 6.94 -18.67 -3.62
N HIS A 231 6.40 -17.64 -2.96
CA HIS A 231 5.33 -17.74 -1.97
C HIS A 231 4.13 -16.93 -2.42
N LEU A 232 2.97 -17.59 -2.49
CA LEU A 232 1.71 -16.97 -2.86
C LEU A 232 0.62 -17.38 -1.88
N ASP A 233 0.04 -16.39 -1.20
CA ASP A 233 -1.16 -16.58 -0.38
C ASP A 233 -2.39 -16.01 -1.10
N LEU A 234 -3.35 -16.88 -1.40
CA LEU A 234 -4.65 -16.58 -1.98
C LEU A 234 -5.78 -17.10 -1.08
N SER A 235 -5.51 -17.34 0.20
CA SER A 235 -6.50 -17.86 1.13
C SER A 235 -7.64 -16.87 1.36
N TYR A 236 -8.79 -17.38 1.79
CA TYR A 236 -9.98 -16.58 2.10
C TYR A 236 -10.41 -15.65 0.94
N ASN A 237 -10.41 -16.19 -0.28
CA ASN A 237 -10.93 -15.56 -1.48
C ASN A 237 -12.17 -16.31 -2.01
N MET A 238 -12.60 -16.00 -3.24
CA MET A 238 -13.80 -16.57 -3.87
C MET A 238 -13.47 -17.54 -5.02
N LEU A 239 -12.26 -18.10 -5.06
CA LEU A 239 -11.79 -18.96 -6.16
C LEU A 239 -12.62 -20.25 -6.24
N THR A 240 -13.10 -20.58 -7.44
CA THR A 240 -13.91 -21.80 -7.70
C THR A 240 -13.17 -22.84 -8.55
N VAL A 241 -12.30 -22.39 -9.44
CA VAL A 241 -11.50 -23.22 -10.36
C VAL A 241 -10.10 -22.63 -10.52
N LEU A 242 -9.13 -23.49 -10.86
CA LEU A 242 -7.71 -23.14 -11.05
C LEU A 242 -7.22 -23.49 -12.45
N GLU A 243 -8.12 -23.50 -13.43
CA GLU A 243 -7.76 -23.88 -14.79
C GLU A 243 -6.65 -22.98 -15.36
N GLY A 244 -5.62 -23.60 -15.91
CA GLY A 244 -4.47 -22.90 -16.48
C GLY A 244 -3.55 -22.20 -15.46
N VAL A 245 -3.75 -22.34 -14.15
CA VAL A 245 -2.87 -21.69 -13.14
C VAL A 245 -1.40 -22.10 -13.28
N HIS A 246 -1.12 -23.35 -13.66
CA HIS A 246 0.24 -23.81 -13.95
C HIS A 246 0.96 -23.08 -15.09
N THR A 247 0.26 -22.37 -15.98
CA THR A 247 0.91 -21.55 -17.02
C THR A 247 1.29 -20.16 -16.49
N LYS A 248 0.80 -19.80 -15.30
CA LYS A 248 1.00 -18.51 -14.65
C LYS A 248 1.99 -18.60 -13.48
N LEU A 249 1.94 -19.70 -12.74
CA LEU A 249 2.75 -19.95 -11.53
C LEU A 249 3.92 -20.89 -11.84
N GLY A 250 5.03 -20.34 -12.34
CA GLY A 250 6.18 -21.15 -12.80
C GLY A 250 7.02 -21.78 -11.69
N ASN A 251 7.45 -20.97 -10.71
CA ASN A 251 8.46 -21.35 -9.70
C ASN A 251 7.91 -21.42 -8.26
N ILE A 252 6.58 -21.45 -8.10
CA ILE A 252 5.95 -21.43 -6.78
C ILE A 252 6.33 -22.66 -5.97
N GLN A 253 6.79 -22.42 -4.74
CA GLN A 253 7.12 -23.46 -3.77
C GLN A 253 6.07 -23.55 -2.66
N THR A 254 5.44 -22.44 -2.30
CA THR A 254 4.37 -22.40 -1.30
C THR A 254 3.14 -21.71 -1.87
N LEU A 255 2.01 -22.42 -1.87
CA LEU A 255 0.73 -21.92 -2.33
C LEU A 255 -0.33 -22.16 -1.25
N ASN A 256 -0.89 -21.08 -0.72
CA ASN A 256 -2.03 -21.15 0.20
C ASN A 256 -3.32 -20.80 -0.55
N LEU A 257 -4.26 -21.75 -0.57
CA LEU A 257 -5.58 -21.64 -1.19
C LEU A 257 -6.69 -21.95 -0.18
N ALA A 258 -6.38 -21.92 1.12
CA ALA A 258 -7.34 -22.22 2.18
C ALA A 258 -8.56 -21.30 2.12
N GLY A 259 -9.73 -21.77 2.54
CA GLY A 259 -10.92 -20.92 2.67
C GLY A 259 -11.48 -20.37 1.35
N ASN A 260 -11.22 -21.04 0.23
CA ASN A 260 -11.82 -20.75 -1.08
C ASN A 260 -13.05 -21.62 -1.36
N ARG A 261 -13.53 -21.63 -2.60
CA ARG A 261 -14.71 -22.40 -3.06
C ARG A 261 -14.34 -23.46 -4.09
N LEU A 262 -13.10 -23.96 -4.05
CA LEU A 262 -12.58 -24.90 -5.04
C LEU A 262 -13.32 -26.24 -4.98
N VAL A 263 -13.75 -26.73 -6.13
CA VAL A 263 -14.44 -28.04 -6.28
C VAL A 263 -13.54 -29.12 -6.90
N SER A 264 -12.43 -28.72 -7.52
CA SER A 264 -11.49 -29.60 -8.20
C SER A 264 -10.06 -29.08 -8.07
N LEU A 265 -9.09 -29.99 -8.19
CA LEU A 265 -7.65 -29.70 -8.20
C LEU A 265 -7.08 -29.56 -9.62
N ALA A 266 -7.95 -29.56 -10.63
CA ALA A 266 -7.55 -29.36 -12.01
C ALA A 266 -6.78 -28.04 -12.16
N GLY A 267 -5.60 -28.13 -12.78
CA GLY A 267 -4.70 -26.98 -13.01
C GLY A 267 -3.47 -26.94 -12.09
N LEU A 268 -3.45 -27.68 -10.98
CA LEU A 268 -2.30 -27.74 -10.06
C LEU A 268 -1.26 -28.82 -10.43
N THR A 269 -1.63 -29.77 -11.30
CA THR A 269 -0.84 -30.99 -11.58
C THR A 269 0.53 -30.74 -12.23
N LYS A 270 0.80 -29.52 -12.71
CA LYS A 270 2.05 -29.15 -13.38
C LYS A 270 2.87 -28.11 -12.60
N LEU A 271 2.54 -27.87 -11.34
CA LEU A 271 3.34 -27.04 -10.43
C LEU A 271 4.47 -27.88 -9.84
N TYR A 272 5.47 -28.19 -10.65
CA TYR A 272 6.52 -29.16 -10.29
C TYR A 272 7.44 -28.71 -9.15
N SER A 273 7.52 -27.40 -8.89
CA SER A 273 8.31 -26.82 -7.81
C SER A 273 7.55 -26.70 -6.48
N LEU A 274 6.26 -27.04 -6.47
CA LEU A 274 5.40 -26.85 -5.31
C LEU A 274 5.76 -27.85 -4.19
N VAL A 275 6.10 -27.32 -3.03
CA VAL A 275 6.49 -28.08 -1.83
C VAL A 275 5.37 -28.06 -0.80
N ASN A 276 4.78 -26.88 -0.58
CA ASN A 276 3.76 -26.64 0.43
C ASN A 276 2.46 -26.18 -0.24
N LEU A 277 1.36 -26.89 0.03
CA LEU A 277 0.04 -26.58 -0.50
C LEU A 277 -1.00 -26.70 0.61
N ASP A 278 -1.69 -25.60 0.91
CA ASP A 278 -2.86 -25.60 1.78
C ASP A 278 -4.14 -25.44 0.96
N LEU A 279 -5.05 -26.39 1.12
CA LEU A 279 -6.36 -26.46 0.46
C LEU A 279 -7.50 -26.60 1.49
N SER A 280 -7.21 -26.40 2.76
CA SER A 280 -8.19 -26.52 3.85
C SER A 280 -9.40 -25.61 3.60
N SER A 281 -10.56 -25.99 4.13
CA SER A 281 -11.78 -25.18 4.02
C SER A 281 -12.22 -24.86 2.58
N ASN A 282 -12.01 -25.80 1.63
CA ASN A 282 -12.57 -25.76 0.28
C ASN A 282 -13.75 -26.75 0.12
N LYS A 283 -14.31 -26.84 -1.09
CA LYS A 283 -15.44 -27.72 -1.45
C LYS A 283 -14.99 -28.95 -2.24
N LEU A 284 -13.76 -29.40 -2.03
CA LEU A 284 -13.16 -30.52 -2.76
C LEU A 284 -13.91 -31.82 -2.44
N GLY A 285 -14.28 -32.58 -3.47
CA GLY A 285 -14.96 -33.87 -3.32
C GLY A 285 -16.45 -33.78 -2.94
N GLN A 286 -17.02 -32.58 -2.83
CA GLN A 286 -18.48 -32.39 -2.80
C GLN A 286 -19.02 -32.44 -4.24
N VAL A 287 -18.93 -33.61 -4.87
CA VAL A 287 -19.64 -33.92 -6.11
C VAL A 287 -20.97 -34.53 -5.70
N GLY A 288 -22.06 -33.79 -5.91
CA GLY A 288 -23.42 -34.33 -5.89
C GLY A 288 -23.76 -34.94 -7.24
#